data_AF-A0A2V8FLB7-F1
#
_entry.id   AF-A0A2V8FLB7-F1
#
_cell.length_a   1.000
_cell.length_b   1.000
_cell.length_c   1.000
_cell.angle_alpha   90.00
_cell.angle_beta   90.00
_cell.angle_gamma   90.00
#
_symmetry.space_group_name_H-M   'P 1'
#
loop_
_entity.id
_entity.type
_entity.pdbx_description
1 polymer ?
#
loop_
_entity_poly.entity_id
_entity_poly.type
_entity_poly.pdbx_seq_one_letter_code
_entity_poly.pdbx_strand_id
1 'polypeptide(L)'
;MISACTGVTAPTPTCLYPTNQVVQNVPNYGTYKTVEFAINKRQSHNYSLSAGVGYTWQHDFPRGYPNTPNAPGDYDFTSYSFKASGSYSAPWGISVNPVFRFQAGANYARQLTPSAPTSCACTYSAANGGPASGPNASSLTNNVTYVTPYNGYRQDNITVVDVRVEKT
;
A
#
# COMPACT_ATOMS: atom_id res chain seq x y z
N MET A 1 26.38 36.59 -31.61
CA MET A 1 25.17 36.90 -32.39
C MET A 1 24.59 35.58 -32.87
N ILE A 2 23.40 35.18 -32.42
CA ILE A 2 22.67 34.08 -33.04
C ILE A 2 21.47 34.72 -33.75
N SER A 3 21.62 34.79 -35.07
CA SER A 3 20.60 35.26 -36.00
C SER A 3 19.71 34.08 -36.39
N ALA A 4 18.40 34.30 -36.30
CA ALA A 4 17.32 33.58 -36.96
C ALA A 4 17.19 32.06 -36.72
N CYS A 5 16.31 31.69 -35.77
CA CYS A 5 15.49 30.47 -35.87
C CYS A 5 14.04 30.81 -35.54
N THR A 6 13.30 31.36 -36.50
CA THR A 6 11.83 31.38 -36.48
C THR A 6 11.34 30.07 -37.09
N GLY A 7 10.65 29.23 -36.30
CA GLY A 7 9.90 28.07 -36.82
C GLY A 7 10.42 26.67 -36.45
N VAL A 8 10.76 26.40 -35.19
CA VAL A 8 10.96 25.02 -34.72
C VAL A 8 9.66 24.49 -34.10
N THR A 9 8.82 23.85 -34.90
CA THR A 9 7.78 22.95 -34.38
C THR A 9 8.47 21.69 -33.88
N ALA A 10 8.63 21.60 -32.55
CA ALA A 10 9.11 20.47 -31.77
C ALA A 10 10.47 19.86 -32.21
N PRO A 11 11.52 19.86 -31.38
CA PRO A 11 12.67 19.03 -31.68
C PRO A 11 12.23 17.56 -31.67
N THR A 12 12.13 16.94 -32.86
CA THR A 12 12.11 15.48 -32.97
C THR A 12 13.46 15.00 -32.43
N PRO A 13 13.52 14.25 -31.31
CA PRO A 13 14.79 13.77 -30.80
C PRO A 13 15.36 12.73 -31.77
N THR A 14 16.30 13.13 -32.62
CA THR A 14 17.04 12.21 -33.52
C THR A 14 18.23 11.52 -32.84
N CYS A 15 18.41 11.72 -31.55
CA CYS A 15 19.26 10.87 -30.73
C CYS A 15 18.38 10.01 -29.85
N LEU A 16 18.32 8.71 -30.14
CA LEU A 16 17.99 7.74 -29.10
C LEU A 16 18.99 7.99 -27.96
N TYR A 17 18.50 8.48 -26.83
CA TYR A 17 19.27 8.42 -25.59
C TYR A 17 19.71 6.97 -25.38
N PRO A 18 20.96 6.69 -25.01
CA PRO A 18 21.38 5.33 -24.72
C PRO A 18 20.48 4.80 -23.60
N THR A 19 19.56 3.91 -23.94
CA THR A 19 18.77 3.15 -22.99
C THR A 19 19.68 2.06 -22.44
N ASN A 20 20.58 2.43 -21.55
CA ASN A 20 21.37 1.47 -20.79
C ASN A 20 20.40 0.71 -19.88
N GLN A 21 19.98 -0.46 -20.34
CA GLN A 21 19.27 -1.41 -19.49
C GLN A 21 20.30 -2.05 -18.56
N VAL A 22 20.42 -1.48 -17.36
CA VAL A 22 21.26 -2.03 -16.30
C VAL A 22 20.46 -3.09 -15.57
N VAL A 23 20.87 -4.36 -15.68
CA VAL A 23 20.39 -5.42 -14.81
C VAL A 23 21.28 -5.41 -13.57
N GLN A 24 20.68 -5.15 -12.41
CA GLN A 24 21.38 -5.17 -11.13
C GLN A 24 20.71 -6.14 -10.17
N ASN A 25 21.53 -6.86 -9.41
CA ASN A 25 21.05 -7.60 -8.25
C ASN A 25 20.71 -6.59 -7.17
N VAL A 26 19.45 -6.56 -6.80
CA VAL A 26 18.91 -5.64 -5.82
C VAL A 26 19.00 -6.26 -4.44
N PRO A 27 19.55 -5.56 -3.42
CA PRO A 27 19.41 -5.97 -2.03
C PRO A 27 17.94 -5.88 -1.62
N ASN A 28 17.28 -7.02 -1.42
CA ASN A 28 15.95 -7.07 -0.82
C ASN A 28 16.05 -7.75 0.54
N TYR A 29 16.20 -6.95 1.60
CA TYR A 29 16.45 -7.40 2.97
C TYR A 29 15.28 -7.07 3.92
N GLY A 30 14.05 -7.10 3.41
CA GLY A 30 12.85 -6.87 4.21
C GLY A 30 12.76 -7.78 5.45
N THR A 31 12.47 -7.21 6.61
CA THR A 31 12.27 -7.94 7.86
C THR A 31 10.84 -7.81 8.37
N TYR A 32 10.30 -8.93 8.83
CA TYR A 32 8.90 -9.05 9.20
C TYR A 32 8.79 -9.70 10.57
N LYS A 33 8.06 -9.07 11.49
CA LYS A 33 7.78 -9.60 12.83
C LYS A 33 6.28 -9.61 13.01
N THR A 34 5.71 -10.77 13.28
CA THR A 34 4.26 -10.92 13.49
C THR A 34 4.01 -11.50 14.87
N VAL A 35 3.02 -10.94 15.56
CA VAL A 35 2.45 -11.51 16.77
C VAL A 35 0.97 -11.78 16.50
N GLU A 36 0.56 -13.01 16.77
CA GLU A 36 -0.82 -13.46 16.59
C GLU A 36 -1.34 -14.07 17.88
N PHE A 37 -2.57 -13.75 18.22
CA PHE A 37 -3.28 -14.40 19.32
C PHE A 37 -4.63 -14.89 18.81
N ALA A 38 -4.94 -16.15 19.11
CA ALA A 38 -6.19 -16.77 18.76
C ALA A 38 -6.79 -17.45 19.99
N ILE A 39 -8.07 -17.23 20.22
CA ILE A 39 -8.83 -17.83 21.31
C ILE A 39 -10.05 -18.49 20.72
N ASN A 40 -10.28 -19.74 21.11
CA ASN A 40 -11.46 -20.49 20.72
C ASN A 40 -12.08 -21.15 21.94
N LYS A 41 -13.33 -20.81 22.21
CA LYS A 41 -14.20 -21.51 23.15
C LYS A 41 -15.28 -22.23 22.34
N ARG A 42 -15.20 -23.56 22.33
CA ARG A 42 -16.27 -24.41 21.81
C ARG A 42 -17.56 -24.17 22.61
N GLN A 43 -18.69 -24.51 21.98
CA GLN A 43 -20.00 -24.42 22.61
C GLN A 43 -19.95 -25.11 23.98
N SER A 44 -20.14 -24.31 25.03
CA SER A 44 -20.25 -24.81 26.39
C SER A 44 -21.36 -24.03 27.07
N HIS A 45 -22.32 -24.78 27.60
CA HIS A 45 -23.62 -24.25 27.99
C HIS A 45 -24.24 -23.51 26.80
N ASN A 46 -24.55 -22.24 26.99
CA ASN A 46 -25.34 -21.45 26.07
C ASN A 46 -24.48 -20.60 25.13
N TYR A 47 -23.15 -20.74 25.11
CA TYR A 47 -22.32 -19.87 24.26
C TYR A 47 -21.05 -20.50 23.69
N SER A 48 -20.67 -20.02 22.52
CA SER A 48 -19.36 -20.21 21.90
C SER A 48 -18.73 -18.87 21.52
N LEU A 49 -17.40 -18.84 21.42
CA LEU A 49 -16.64 -17.66 21.04
C LEU A 49 -15.42 -18.08 20.24
N SER A 50 -15.14 -17.36 19.16
CA SER A 50 -13.88 -17.44 18.43
C SER A 50 -13.38 -16.03 18.18
N ALA A 51 -12.13 -15.74 18.55
CA ALA A 51 -11.52 -14.44 18.34
C ALA A 51 -10.06 -14.60 17.91
N GLY A 52 -9.58 -13.66 17.10
CA GLY A 52 -8.21 -13.62 16.62
C GLY A 52 -7.75 -12.19 16.38
N VAL A 53 -6.51 -11.89 16.75
CA VAL A 53 -5.82 -10.64 16.43
C VAL A 53 -4.47 -10.97 15.82
N GLY A 54 -4.07 -10.20 14.81
CA GLY A 54 -2.74 -10.23 14.24
C GLY A 54 -2.18 -8.82 14.18
N TYR A 55 -0.90 -8.67 14.55
CA TYR A 55 -0.14 -7.44 14.40
C TYR A 55 1.21 -7.76 13.78
N THR A 56 1.53 -7.12 12.65
CA THR A 56 2.79 -7.30 11.93
C THR A 56 3.54 -5.97 11.84
N TRP A 57 4.79 -5.97 12.29
CA TRP A 57 5.79 -4.96 11.99
C TRP A 57 6.57 -5.38 10.73
N GLN A 58 6.75 -4.44 9.82
CA GLN A 58 7.40 -4.63 8.53
C GLN A 58 8.45 -3.54 8.37
N HIS A 59 9.69 -3.92 8.09
CA HIS A 59 10.77 -3.02 7.72
C HIS A 59 11.22 -3.46 6.33
N ASP A 60 10.69 -2.80 5.29
CA ASP A 60 10.93 -3.17 3.91
C ASP A 60 10.73 -1.97 2.97
N PHE A 61 11.08 -2.15 1.70
CA PHE A 61 10.85 -1.22 0.61
C PHE A 61 9.40 -1.34 0.10
N PRO A 62 8.51 -0.38 0.38
CA PRO A 62 7.08 -0.50 0.05
C PRO A 62 6.78 -0.63 -1.44
N ARG A 63 7.75 -0.31 -2.29
CA ARG A 63 7.67 -0.40 -3.75
C ARG A 63 8.88 -1.11 -4.38
N GLY A 64 9.60 -1.91 -3.59
CA GLY A 64 10.87 -2.49 -3.98
C GLY A 64 12.02 -1.49 -3.91
N TYR A 65 13.25 -2.00 -4.04
CA TYR A 65 14.44 -1.21 -3.80
C TYR A 65 14.54 0.04 -4.71
N PRO A 66 14.99 1.18 -4.17
CA PRO A 66 15.21 2.40 -4.93
C PRO A 66 16.17 2.20 -6.11
N ASN A 67 15.66 2.31 -7.33
CA ASN A 67 16.51 2.38 -8.53
C ASN A 67 16.83 3.84 -8.94
N THR A 68 16.26 4.81 -8.21
CA THR A 68 16.40 6.25 -8.46
C THR A 68 16.38 7.02 -7.14
N PRO A 69 17.01 8.22 -7.08
CA PRO A 69 17.04 9.02 -5.84
C PRO A 69 15.67 9.46 -5.33
N ASN A 70 14.65 9.46 -6.18
CA ASN A 70 13.29 9.89 -5.86
C ASN A 70 12.36 8.73 -5.42
N ALA A 71 12.87 7.49 -5.41
CA ALA A 71 12.12 6.31 -5.02
C ALA A 71 12.05 6.18 -3.48
N PRO A 72 10.96 5.59 -2.93
CA PRO A 72 10.85 5.33 -1.50
C PRO A 72 11.92 4.34 -1.06
N GLY A 73 12.71 4.72 -0.06
CA GLY A 73 13.69 3.86 0.58
C GLY A 73 13.08 2.77 1.46
N ASP A 74 13.87 2.33 2.43
CA ASP A 74 13.40 1.43 3.48
C ASP A 74 12.46 2.18 4.43
N TYR A 75 11.31 1.56 4.76
CA TYR A 75 10.36 2.12 5.71
C TYR A 75 9.85 1.08 6.69
N ASP A 76 9.64 1.54 7.93
CA ASP A 76 8.88 0.83 8.95
C ASP A 76 7.38 1.05 8.77
N PHE A 77 6.62 0.02 8.41
CA PHE A 77 5.16 0.06 8.33
C PHE A 77 4.54 -1.13 9.03
N THR A 78 3.23 -1.07 9.29
CA THR A 78 2.56 -2.04 10.15
C THR A 78 1.19 -2.41 9.60
N SER A 79 0.78 -3.66 9.80
CA SER A 79 -0.58 -4.11 9.48
C SER A 79 -1.17 -4.81 10.70
N TYR A 80 -2.46 -4.59 10.93
CA TYR A 80 -3.16 -5.24 12.03
C TYR A 80 -4.62 -5.47 11.71
N SER A 81 -5.16 -6.58 12.22
CA SER A 81 -6.55 -6.94 12.06
C SER A 81 -7.05 -7.72 13.26
N PHE A 82 -8.35 -7.64 13.49
CA PHE A 82 -9.03 -8.37 14.54
C PHE A 82 -10.33 -8.93 14.01
N LYS A 83 -10.64 -10.16 14.38
CA LYS A 83 -11.90 -10.82 14.03
C LYS A 83 -12.42 -11.54 15.25
N ALA A 84 -13.69 -11.36 15.55
CA ALA A 84 -14.38 -12.09 16.59
C ALA A 84 -15.76 -12.52 16.10
N SER A 85 -16.19 -13.70 16.52
CA SER A 85 -17.52 -14.22 16.27
C SER A 85 -17.96 -15.03 17.48
N GLY A 86 -19.22 -14.91 17.86
CA GLY A 86 -19.79 -15.70 18.94
C GLY A 86 -21.17 -16.22 18.57
N SER A 87 -21.64 -17.15 19.39
CA SER A 87 -23.04 -17.56 19.42
C SER A 87 -23.51 -17.59 20.87
N TYR A 88 -24.74 -17.14 21.12
CA TYR A 88 -25.39 -17.16 22.42
C TYR A 88 -26.84 -17.63 22.29
N SER A 89 -27.20 -18.67 23.03
CA SER A 89 -28.57 -19.17 23.17
C SER A 89 -29.19 -18.57 24.43
N ALA A 90 -30.00 -17.53 24.27
CA ALA A 90 -30.72 -16.90 25.36
C ALA A 90 -31.90 -17.77 25.82
N PRO A 91 -32.38 -17.60 27.07
CA PRO A 91 -33.69 -18.07 27.48
C PRO A 91 -34.78 -17.54 26.52
N TRP A 92 -35.91 -18.24 26.40
CA TRP A 92 -37.01 -17.91 25.46
C TRP A 92 -36.81 -18.30 23.99
N GLY A 93 -35.85 -19.18 23.70
CA GLY A 93 -35.62 -19.68 22.34
C GLY A 93 -35.12 -18.59 21.41
N ILE A 94 -34.19 -17.75 21.86
CA ILE A 94 -33.58 -16.71 21.03
C ILE A 94 -32.10 -17.04 20.89
N SER A 95 -31.60 -17.08 19.65
CA SER A 95 -30.17 -17.19 19.37
C SER A 95 -29.63 -15.86 18.85
N VAL A 96 -28.48 -15.46 19.36
CA VAL A 96 -27.77 -14.23 18.99
C VAL A 96 -26.37 -14.60 18.53
N ASN A 97 -26.01 -14.17 17.32
CA ASN A 97 -24.75 -14.50 16.66
C ASN A 97 -24.07 -13.21 16.20
N PRO A 98 -23.26 -12.57 17.06
CA PRO A 98 -22.49 -11.40 16.68
C PRO A 98 -21.21 -11.81 15.92
N VAL A 99 -20.87 -11.02 14.91
CA VAL A 99 -19.60 -11.05 14.19
C VAL A 99 -19.03 -9.65 14.16
N PHE A 100 -17.77 -9.54 14.57
CA PHE A 100 -16.99 -8.32 14.52
C PHE A 100 -15.76 -8.56 13.65
N ARG A 101 -15.50 -7.65 12.72
CA ARG A 101 -14.28 -7.65 11.92
C ARG A 101 -13.71 -6.24 11.89
N PHE A 102 -12.42 -6.14 12.17
CA PHE A 102 -11.64 -4.94 12.05
C PHE A 102 -10.40 -5.22 11.21
N GLN A 103 -10.11 -4.34 10.28
CA GLN A 103 -8.88 -4.37 9.49
C GLN A 103 -8.34 -2.95 9.38
N ALA A 104 -7.08 -2.75 9.76
CA ALA A 104 -6.42 -1.47 9.58
C ALA A 104 -6.17 -1.20 8.10
N GLY A 105 -6.30 0.08 7.72
CA GLY A 105 -5.97 0.52 6.37
C GLY A 105 -4.48 0.34 6.05
N ALA A 106 -4.18 0.18 4.76
CA ALA A 106 -2.79 0.11 4.31
C ALA A 106 -2.06 1.42 4.60
N ASN A 107 -0.78 1.31 5.00
CA ASN A 107 0.10 2.48 5.08
C ASN A 107 0.31 3.08 3.68
N TYR A 108 0.37 4.40 3.61
CA TYR A 108 0.67 5.10 2.36
C TYR A 108 1.43 6.42 2.61
N ALA A 109 2.19 6.83 1.60
CA ALA A 109 2.78 8.16 1.52
C ALA A 109 1.96 9.07 0.58
N ARG A 110 1.83 10.35 0.94
CA ARG A 110 1.24 11.35 0.07
C ARG A 110 2.14 11.62 -1.12
N GLN A 111 1.50 11.86 -2.24
CA GLN A 111 2.10 11.96 -3.55
C GLN A 111 1.75 13.31 -4.20
N LEU A 112 2.71 13.91 -4.89
CA LEU A 112 2.48 15.05 -5.78
C LEU A 112 2.80 14.64 -7.22
N THR A 113 2.13 15.27 -8.18
CA THR A 113 2.40 15.08 -9.61
C THR A 113 2.84 16.39 -10.24
N PRO A 114 4.14 16.73 -10.19
CA PRO A 114 4.66 17.93 -10.84
C PRO A 114 4.47 17.87 -12.36
N SER A 115 4.11 19.02 -12.95
CA SER A 115 4.12 19.21 -14.39
C SER A 115 5.29 20.11 -14.79
N ALA A 116 5.94 19.77 -15.89
CA ALA A 116 7.00 20.60 -16.46
C ALA A 116 6.38 21.68 -17.35
N PRO A 117 6.94 22.91 -17.40
CA PRO A 117 6.44 23.98 -18.25
C PRO A 117 6.47 23.61 -19.74
N THR A 118 5.42 23.96 -20.48
CA THR A 118 5.37 23.73 -21.94
C THR A 118 6.44 24.49 -22.73
N SER A 119 7.06 25.51 -22.13
CA SER A 119 8.11 26.34 -22.74
C SER A 119 9.48 25.66 -22.87
N CYS A 120 9.76 24.60 -22.11
CA CYS A 120 11.09 23.94 -22.10
C CYS A 120 11.16 22.62 -22.89
N ALA A 121 10.05 22.13 -23.46
CA ALA A 121 9.95 20.77 -24.04
C ALA A 121 10.55 19.68 -23.11
N CYS A 122 10.49 19.90 -21.80
CA CYS A 122 11.08 19.03 -20.80
C CYS A 122 9.98 18.20 -20.14
N THR A 123 10.23 16.92 -19.88
CA THR A 123 9.27 16.02 -19.21
C THR A 123 9.71 15.85 -17.76
N TYR A 124 8.81 16.09 -16.81
CA TYR A 124 9.06 15.74 -15.42
C TYR A 124 9.03 14.22 -15.26
N SER A 125 10.12 13.64 -14.78
CA SER A 125 10.23 12.23 -14.43
C SER A 125 10.70 12.07 -12.99
N ALA A 126 9.83 11.61 -12.11
CA ALA A 126 10.17 11.02 -10.83
C ALA A 126 9.93 9.52 -10.93
N ALA A 127 10.90 8.81 -11.49
CA ALA A 127 10.95 7.36 -11.36
C ALA A 127 10.83 7.05 -9.87
N ASN A 128 9.68 6.54 -9.50
CA ASN A 128 9.32 6.19 -8.14
C ASN A 128 9.37 4.68 -8.18
N GLY A 129 10.54 4.15 -7.84
CA GLY A 129 10.84 2.71 -7.84
C GLY A 129 9.61 2.00 -7.31
N GLY A 130 8.98 1.19 -8.17
CA GLY A 130 7.62 0.76 -7.97
C GLY A 130 6.77 0.73 -9.25
N PRO A 131 6.11 -0.40 -9.55
CA PRO A 131 5.32 -0.55 -10.76
C PRO A 131 4.18 0.44 -10.91
N ALA A 132 4.00 0.95 -12.12
CA ALA A 132 2.66 1.24 -12.62
C ALA A 132 1.93 -0.12 -12.73
N SER A 133 1.17 -0.50 -11.68
CA SER A 133 0.44 -1.77 -11.54
C SER A 133 1.27 -3.07 -11.62
N GLY A 134 1.62 -3.67 -10.47
CA GLY A 134 2.08 -5.08 -10.34
C GLY A 134 3.60 -5.31 -10.46
N PRO A 135 4.19 -6.33 -9.80
CA PRO A 135 5.57 -6.42 -9.25
C PRO A 135 6.81 -6.16 -10.14
N ASN A 136 6.68 -5.63 -11.36
CA ASN A 136 7.81 -5.41 -12.25
C ASN A 136 7.64 -4.22 -13.24
N ALA A 137 7.57 -2.97 -12.77
CA ALA A 137 7.63 -1.80 -13.69
C ALA A 137 8.20 -0.50 -13.06
N SER A 138 9.52 -0.44 -12.86
CA SER A 138 10.22 0.85 -12.74
C SER A 138 9.95 1.68 -14.01
N SER A 139 9.02 2.65 -13.95
CA SER A 139 8.76 3.54 -15.08
C SER A 139 9.51 4.86 -14.91
N LEU A 140 10.35 5.20 -15.90
CA LEU A 140 10.98 6.52 -16.03
C LEU A 140 9.96 7.62 -16.38
N THR A 141 8.73 7.26 -16.76
CA THR A 141 7.63 8.22 -17.01
C THR A 141 6.69 8.37 -15.82
N ASN A 142 7.12 7.93 -14.63
CA ASN A 142 6.35 8.19 -13.43
C ASN A 142 6.49 9.67 -13.06
N ASN A 143 5.38 10.40 -13.02
CA ASN A 143 5.37 11.83 -12.69
C ASN A 143 5.14 12.07 -11.19
N VAL A 144 5.25 11.03 -10.35
CA VAL A 144 4.76 11.09 -8.97
C VAL A 144 5.89 11.06 -7.95
N THR A 145 5.98 12.12 -7.15
CA THR A 145 6.94 12.26 -6.04
C THR A 145 6.28 11.99 -4.70
N TYR A 146 6.95 11.24 -3.83
CA TYR A 146 6.53 11.15 -2.43
C TYR A 146 6.97 12.37 -1.64
N VAL A 147 6.05 12.93 -0.85
CA VAL A 147 6.30 14.14 -0.06
C VAL A 147 6.21 13.87 1.45
N THR A 148 5.80 12.66 1.81
CA THR A 148 5.72 12.22 3.21
C THR A 148 6.28 10.81 3.35
N PRO A 149 6.74 10.41 4.55
CA PRO A 149 7.11 9.02 4.82
C PRO A 149 5.94 8.05 4.54
N TYR A 150 6.24 6.83 4.11
CA TYR A 150 5.22 5.81 3.79
C TYR A 150 4.38 5.37 4.99
N ASN A 151 4.92 5.54 6.20
CA ASN A 151 4.25 5.23 7.45
C ASN A 151 3.57 6.42 8.13
N GLY A 152 3.64 7.61 7.53
CA GLY A 152 3.05 8.82 8.08
C GLY A 152 1.52 8.83 8.05
N TYR A 153 0.92 8.03 7.16
CA TYR A 153 -0.54 7.92 7.02
C TYR A 153 -0.99 6.48 6.82
N ARG A 154 -2.29 6.27 7.08
CA ARG A 154 -3.02 5.05 6.75
C ARG A 154 -4.28 5.40 6.00
N GLN A 155 -4.65 4.51 5.08
CA GLN A 155 -5.98 4.48 4.50
C GLN A 155 -7.05 4.24 5.57
N ASP A 156 -8.31 4.28 5.17
CA ASP A 156 -9.43 4.06 6.08
C ASP A 156 -9.39 2.65 6.70
N ASN A 157 -9.75 2.60 7.97
CA ASN A 157 -9.92 1.34 8.69
C ASN A 157 -11.31 0.78 8.39
N ILE A 158 -11.38 -0.52 8.13
CA ILE A 158 -12.65 -1.20 7.86
C ILE A 158 -13.12 -1.85 9.15
N THR A 159 -14.28 -1.42 9.65
CA THR A 159 -14.95 -2.03 10.80
C THR A 159 -16.32 -2.55 10.36
N VAL A 160 -16.58 -3.83 10.62
CA VAL A 160 -17.86 -4.48 10.33
C VAL A 160 -18.39 -5.08 11.62
N VAL A 161 -19.61 -4.69 11.96
CA VAL A 161 -20.40 -5.30 13.03
C VAL A 161 -21.64 -5.89 12.39
N ASP A 162 -21.80 -7.19 12.52
CA ASP A 162 -22.98 -7.92 12.08
C ASP A 162 -23.55 -8.67 13.27
N VAL A 163 -24.87 -8.61 13.45
CA VAL A 163 -25.55 -9.32 14.53
C VAL A 163 -26.78 -9.99 13.95
N ARG A 164 -26.76 -11.32 13.98
CA ARG A 164 -27.90 -12.14 13.60
C ARG A 164 -28.66 -12.56 14.84
N VAL A 165 -29.95 -12.28 14.87
CA VAL A 165 -30.87 -12.71 15.93
C VAL A 165 -31.95 -13.58 15.30
N GLU A 166 -32.14 -14.78 15.85
CA GLU A 166 -33.14 -15.73 15.36
C GLU A 166 -33.95 -16.29 16.51
N LYS A 167 -35.24 -16.56 16.28
CA LYS A 167 -36.07 -17.31 17.21
C LYS A 167 -36.00 -18.79 16.85
N THR A 168 -35.55 -19.60 17.79
CA THR A 168 -35.43 -21.07 17.72
C THR A 168 -36.63 -21.73 18.37
#